data_AF-A0A4Q8Y7T3-F1
#
_entry.id   AF-A0A4Q8Y7T3-F1
#
_cell.length_a   1.000
_cell.length_b   1.000
_cell.length_c   1.000
_cell.angle_alpha   90.00
_cell.angle_beta   90.00
_cell.angle_gamma   90.00
#
_symmetry.space_group_name_H-M   'P 1'
#
loop_
_entity.id
_entity.type
_entity.pdbx_description
1 polymer ?
#
loop_
_entity_poly.entity_id
_entity_poly.type
_entity_poly.pdbx_seq_one_letter_code
_entity_poly.pdbx_strand_id
1 'polypeptide(L)'
;MLLPDTLRSAACRSGSEWGWQPETIPLVIDEAEKLGLLNVGGQLQFLMPEGTCECYWVEVNALMGEADSLTWAERVALSATAARQQMVDISLRYDFIEEGRKAFADPFAAYEATGGNVRDRMCFIWYLQADRP
;
A
#
# COMPACT_ATOMS: atom_id res chain seq x y z
N MET A 1 -12.24 -6.69 7.31
CA MET A 1 -11.12 -5.77 7.66
C MET A 1 -11.52 -4.98 8.90
N LEU A 2 -10.64 -4.89 9.91
CA LEU A 2 -10.96 -4.26 11.22
C LEU A 2 -10.75 -2.74 11.26
N LEU A 3 -10.20 -2.13 10.19
CA LEU A 3 -9.99 -0.67 10.12
C LEU A 3 -11.31 0.13 10.18
N PRO A 4 -11.29 1.39 10.67
CA PRO A 4 -12.47 2.26 10.72
C PRO A 4 -13.21 2.40 9.38
N ASP A 5 -14.52 2.64 9.43
CA ASP A 5 -15.38 2.80 8.23
C ASP A 5 -14.90 3.88 7.28
N THR A 6 -14.33 4.96 7.82
CA THR A 6 -13.75 6.05 7.05
C THR A 6 -12.60 5.58 6.15
N LEU A 7 -11.69 4.77 6.69
CA LEU A 7 -10.61 4.16 5.91
C LEU A 7 -11.14 3.09 4.96
N ARG A 8 -12.09 2.25 5.39
CA ARG A 8 -12.68 1.22 4.51
C ARG A 8 -13.37 1.84 3.29
N SER A 9 -14.08 2.95 3.46
CA SER A 9 -14.83 3.60 2.38
C SER A 9 -13.93 4.34 1.39
N ALA A 10 -12.74 4.77 1.83
CA ALA A 10 -11.75 5.43 0.98
C ALA A 10 -10.83 4.42 0.25
N ALA A 11 -10.98 3.12 0.50
CA ALA A 11 -10.11 2.12 -0.07
C ALA A 11 -10.41 1.87 -1.55
N CYS A 12 -9.34 1.78 -2.36
CA CYS A 12 -9.39 1.14 -3.66
C CYS A 12 -9.34 -0.39 -3.49
N ARG A 13 -9.88 -1.10 -4.48
CA ARG A 13 -10.05 -2.56 -4.44
C ARG A 13 -9.42 -3.19 -5.69
N SER A 14 -8.47 -4.10 -5.48
CA SER A 14 -7.91 -4.97 -6.52
C SER A 14 -8.33 -6.41 -6.19
N GLY A 15 -9.43 -6.88 -6.80
CA GLY A 15 -10.03 -8.16 -6.42
C GLY A 15 -10.39 -8.26 -4.93
N SER A 16 -9.74 -9.16 -4.19
CA SER A 16 -9.90 -9.33 -2.75
C SER A 16 -9.08 -8.35 -1.90
N GLU A 17 -8.11 -7.66 -2.50
CA GLU A 17 -7.11 -6.85 -1.82
C GLU A 17 -7.61 -5.44 -1.52
N TRP A 18 -7.12 -4.88 -0.42
CA TRP A 18 -7.41 -3.52 0.02
C TRP A 18 -6.21 -2.64 -0.24
N GLY A 19 -6.44 -1.48 -0.86
CA GLY A 19 -5.41 -0.46 -1.00
C GLY A 19 -5.97 0.93 -0.82
N TRP A 20 -5.08 1.91 -0.82
CA TRP A 20 -5.42 3.32 -0.70
C TRP A 20 -4.53 4.16 -1.59
N GLN A 21 -4.90 5.43 -1.79
CA GLN A 21 -3.95 6.39 -2.32
C GLN A 21 -2.71 6.45 -1.40
N PRO A 22 -1.48 6.55 -1.94
CA PRO A 22 -0.25 6.52 -1.14
C PRO A 22 -0.23 7.52 0.02
N GLU A 23 -0.85 8.70 -0.16
CA GLU A 23 -0.94 9.73 0.87
C GLU A 23 -1.81 9.34 2.07
N THR A 24 -2.67 8.34 1.90
CA THR A 24 -3.55 7.80 2.97
C THR A 24 -2.91 6.66 3.74
N ILE A 25 -1.87 6.01 3.19
CA ILE A 25 -1.20 4.87 3.83
C ILE A 25 -0.64 5.19 5.23
N PRO A 26 -0.04 6.36 5.51
CA PRO A 26 0.39 6.70 6.87
C PRO A 26 -0.75 6.58 7.90
N LEU A 27 -1.96 7.03 7.56
CA LEU A 27 -3.12 6.91 8.43
C LEU A 27 -3.56 5.44 8.61
N VAL A 28 -3.48 4.63 7.55
CA VAL A 28 -3.77 3.19 7.62
C VAL A 28 -2.81 2.49 8.58
N ILE A 29 -1.51 2.82 8.51
CA ILE A 29 -0.48 2.27 9.40
C ILE A 29 -0.80 2.62 10.85
N ASP A 30 -1.10 3.89 11.13
CA ASP A 30 -1.37 4.37 12.49
C ASP A 30 -2.64 3.76 13.08
N GLU A 31 -3.71 3.63 12.28
CA GLU A 31 -4.94 2.98 12.74
C GLU A 31 -4.76 1.47 12.93
N ALA A 32 -3.97 0.81 12.08
CA ALA A 32 -3.63 -0.60 12.28
C ALA A 32 -2.87 -0.82 13.59
N GLU A 33 -1.86 0.01 13.89
CA GLU A 33 -1.10 -0.05 15.13
C GLU A 33 -1.99 0.10 16.36
N LYS A 34 -2.89 1.09 16.37
CA LYS A 34 -3.86 1.31 17.48
C LYS A 34 -4.78 0.11 17.71
N LEU A 35 -5.12 -0.62 16.64
CA LEU A 35 -5.98 -1.80 16.68
C LEU A 35 -5.20 -3.09 17.00
N GLY A 36 -3.89 -3.01 17.24
CA GLY A 36 -3.06 -4.19 17.48
C GLY A 36 -2.88 -5.05 16.23
N LEU A 37 -3.01 -4.47 15.04
CA LEU A 37 -2.79 -5.14 13.76
C LEU A 37 -1.35 -4.97 13.31
N LEU A 38 -0.74 -6.07 12.89
CA LEU A 38 0.60 -6.08 12.33
C LEU A 38 0.57 -5.48 10.93
N ASN A 39 1.41 -4.49 10.69
CA ASN A 39 1.63 -3.92 9.36
C ASN A 39 2.60 -4.83 8.61
N VAL A 40 2.12 -5.63 7.65
CA VAL A 40 2.99 -6.55 6.89
C VAL A 40 3.78 -5.78 5.84
N GLY A 41 3.13 -4.82 5.18
CA GLY A 41 3.69 -4.07 4.06
C GLY A 41 2.69 -3.94 2.93
N GLY A 42 3.19 -3.63 1.74
CA GLY A 42 2.32 -3.31 0.61
C GLY A 42 3.06 -3.02 -0.67
N GLN A 43 2.32 -2.75 -1.74
CA GLN A 43 2.87 -2.54 -3.07
C GLN A 43 2.05 -1.53 -3.87
N LEU A 44 2.74 -0.71 -4.67
CA LEU A 44 2.12 0.19 -5.62
C LEU A 44 1.51 -0.57 -6.80
N GLN A 45 0.26 -0.26 -7.10
CA GLN A 45 -0.48 -0.74 -8.27
C GLN A 45 -1.20 0.42 -8.96
N PHE A 46 -1.49 0.25 -10.26
CA PHE A 46 -2.45 1.07 -10.98
C PHE A 46 -3.61 0.21 -11.48
N LEU A 47 -4.82 0.55 -11.02
CA LEU A 47 -6.05 -0.20 -11.31
C LEU A 47 -6.67 0.30 -12.61
N MET A 48 -6.12 -0.14 -13.75
CA MET A 48 -6.57 0.28 -15.07
C MET A 48 -7.85 -0.48 -15.49
N PRO A 49 -8.65 0.07 -16.44
CA PRO A 49 -9.87 -0.61 -16.90
C PRO A 49 -9.63 -2.01 -17.48
N GLU A 50 -8.49 -2.23 -18.15
CA GLU A 50 -8.18 -3.50 -18.82
C GLU A 50 -7.37 -4.47 -17.94
N GLY A 51 -6.91 -4.03 -16.77
CA GLY A 51 -6.10 -4.85 -15.89
C GLY A 51 -5.35 -4.06 -14.82
N THR A 52 -4.67 -4.79 -13.96
CA THR A 52 -3.86 -4.23 -12.88
C THR A 52 -2.40 -4.13 -13.31
N CYS A 53 -1.81 -2.95 -13.17
CA CYS A 53 -0.39 -2.73 -13.41
C CYS A 53 0.35 -2.76 -12.07
N GLU A 54 1.09 -3.84 -11.80
CA GLU A 54 1.73 -4.09 -10.50
C GLU A 54 3.19 -3.63 -10.52
N CYS A 55 3.52 -2.59 -9.74
CA CYS A 55 4.87 -2.05 -9.65
C CYS A 55 5.66 -2.83 -8.59
N TYR A 56 6.08 -4.06 -8.89
CA TYR A 56 6.70 -4.97 -7.91
C TYR A 56 7.97 -4.44 -7.22
N TRP A 57 8.62 -3.42 -7.78
CA TRP A 57 9.81 -2.79 -7.20
C TRP A 57 9.51 -1.60 -6.28
N VAL A 58 8.26 -1.13 -6.25
CA VAL A 58 7.80 -0.07 -5.33
C VAL A 58 6.94 -0.72 -4.26
N GLU A 59 7.61 -1.27 -3.25
CA GLU A 59 7.00 -2.02 -2.16
C GLU A 59 7.52 -1.59 -0.80
N VAL A 60 6.74 -1.89 0.23
CA VAL A 60 7.13 -1.85 1.64
C VAL A 60 7.09 -3.27 2.17
N ASN A 61 8.17 -3.69 2.84
CA ASN A 61 8.23 -4.95 3.58
C ASN A 61 8.61 -4.65 5.03
N ALA A 62 7.61 -4.47 5.88
CA ALA A 62 7.78 -4.04 7.26
C ALA A 62 8.25 -5.16 8.19
N LEU A 63 8.25 -6.42 7.72
CA LEU A 63 8.68 -7.59 8.48
C LEU A 63 10.12 -8.03 8.13
N MET A 64 10.78 -7.32 7.22
CA MET A 64 12.14 -7.65 6.81
C MET A 64 13.11 -7.52 7.99
N GLY A 65 13.75 -8.63 8.36
CA GLY A 65 14.72 -8.67 9.46
C GLY A 65 14.12 -8.70 10.86
N GLU A 66 12.82 -9.00 10.99
CA GLU A 66 12.16 -9.19 12.28
C GLU A 66 12.81 -10.34 13.08
N ALA A 67 12.97 -10.17 14.39
CA ALA A 67 13.48 -11.20 15.27
C ALA A 67 12.36 -12.16 15.73
N ASP A 68 12.65 -13.47 15.74
CA ASP A 68 11.66 -14.51 16.07
C ASP A 68 11.13 -14.44 17.52
N SER A 69 11.81 -13.75 18.42
CA SER A 69 11.51 -13.74 19.86
C SER A 69 10.56 -12.61 20.31
N LEU A 70 10.08 -11.78 19.39
CA LEU A 70 9.25 -10.62 19.73
C LEU A 70 7.83 -11.03 20.13
N THR A 71 7.30 -10.39 21.17
CA THR A 71 5.88 -10.48 21.51
C THR A 71 5.02 -9.82 20.43
N TRP A 72 3.74 -10.19 20.33
CA TRP A 72 2.84 -9.60 19.34
C TRP A 72 2.79 -8.06 19.39
N ALA A 73 2.72 -7.48 20.59
CA ALA A 73 2.69 -6.04 20.78
C ALA A 73 3.99 -5.36 20.28
N GLU A 74 5.15 -5.97 20.53
CA GLU A 74 6.42 -5.47 20.00
C GLU A 74 6.48 -5.54 18.48
N ARG A 75 6.00 -6.64 17.88
CA ARG A 75 5.90 -6.80 16.43
C ARG A 75 5.01 -5.73 15.80
N VAL A 76 3.84 -5.47 16.38
CA VAL A 76 2.92 -4.41 15.92
C VAL A 76 3.63 -3.04 15.91
N ALA A 77 4.26 -2.65 17.04
CA ALA A 77 4.92 -1.35 17.15
C ALA A 77 6.14 -1.21 16.21
N LEU A 78 6.97 -2.26 16.11
CA LEU A 78 8.15 -2.27 15.25
C LEU A 78 7.76 -2.27 13.77
N SER A 79 6.78 -3.07 13.37
CA SER A 79 6.28 -3.10 11.99
C SER A 79 5.68 -1.76 11.57
N ALA A 80 4.92 -1.08 12.44
CA ALA A 80 4.37 0.24 12.15
C ALA A 80 5.49 1.28 11.96
N THR A 81 6.53 1.22 12.81
CA THR A 81 7.70 2.11 12.70
C THR A 81 8.47 1.87 11.41
N ALA A 82 8.75 0.60 11.08
CA ALA A 82 9.41 0.23 9.83
C ALA A 82 8.59 0.63 8.60
N ALA A 83 7.28 0.38 8.62
CA ALA A 83 6.36 0.74 7.54
C ALA A 83 6.35 2.25 7.28
N ARG A 84 6.25 3.09 8.33
CA ARG A 84 6.30 4.55 8.20
C ARG A 84 7.60 5.01 7.56
N GLN A 85 8.74 4.51 8.05
CA GLN A 85 10.04 4.88 7.50
C GLN A 85 10.16 4.48 6.03
N GLN A 86 9.79 3.24 5.69
CA GLN A 86 9.85 2.77 4.31
C GLN A 86 8.90 3.54 3.39
N MET A 87 7.70 3.91 3.84
CA MET A 87 6.80 4.77 3.07
C MET A 87 7.42 6.13 2.75
N VAL A 88 8.11 6.75 3.73
CA VAL A 88 8.87 7.98 3.50
C VAL A 88 9.98 7.73 2.49
N ASP A 89 10.77 6.68 2.67
CA ASP A 89 11.91 6.36 1.81
C ASP A 89 11.49 6.14 0.35
N ILE A 90 10.41 5.38 0.10
CA ILE A 90 9.92 5.14 -1.27
C ILE A 90 9.32 6.41 -1.88
N SER A 91 8.68 7.28 -1.09
CA SER A 91 8.12 8.54 -1.59
C SER A 91 9.20 9.56 -1.97
N LEU A 92 10.38 9.48 -1.35
CA LEU A 92 11.54 10.30 -1.70
C LEU A 92 12.34 9.70 -2.86
N ARG A 93 12.31 8.38 -3.01
CA ARG A 93 13.08 7.65 -4.02
C ARG A 93 12.40 7.61 -5.38
N TYR A 94 11.08 7.53 -5.41
CA TYR A 94 10.31 7.27 -6.62
C TYR A 94 9.29 8.36 -6.90
N ASP A 95 9.14 8.72 -8.17
CA ASP A 95 7.92 9.32 -8.68
C ASP A 95 6.99 8.18 -9.11
N PHE A 96 5.96 7.89 -8.31
CA PHE A 96 5.09 6.74 -8.52
C PHE A 96 4.40 6.74 -9.88
N ILE A 97 3.99 7.91 -10.39
CA ILE A 97 3.32 8.02 -11.69
C ILE A 97 4.33 7.72 -12.80
N GLU A 98 5.53 8.26 -12.70
CA GLU A 98 6.57 8.05 -13.69
C GLU A 98 7.08 6.59 -13.71
N GLU A 99 7.21 5.95 -12.55
CA GLU A 99 7.54 4.53 -12.45
C GLU A 99 6.48 3.65 -13.13
N GLY A 100 5.19 3.93 -12.87
CA GLY A 100 4.10 3.26 -13.56
C GLY A 100 4.12 3.50 -15.07
N ARG A 101 4.31 4.75 -15.50
CA ARG A 101 4.34 5.13 -16.92
C ARG A 101 5.48 4.46 -17.69
N LYS A 102 6.67 4.39 -17.10
CA LYS A 102 7.83 3.73 -17.71
C LYS A 102 7.60 2.23 -17.89
N ALA A 103 6.98 1.58 -16.92
CA ALA A 103 6.75 0.15 -16.95
C ALA A 103 5.51 -0.27 -17.75
N PHE A 104 4.49 0.59 -17.82
CA PHE A 104 3.18 0.28 -18.38
C PHE A 104 2.72 1.36 -19.37
N ALA A 105 3.57 1.70 -20.33
CA ALA A 105 3.33 2.80 -21.28
C ALA A 105 1.99 2.67 -22.02
N ASP A 106 1.69 1.49 -22.57
CA ASP A 106 0.47 1.29 -23.38
C ASP A 106 -0.82 1.42 -22.56
N PRO A 107 -0.99 0.76 -21.38
CA PRO A 107 -2.17 0.99 -20.54
C PRO A 107 -2.35 2.44 -20.08
N PHE A 108 -1.25 3.13 -19.76
CA PHE A 108 -1.30 4.54 -19.36
C PHE A 108 -1.77 5.43 -20.51
N ALA A 109 -1.16 5.29 -21.69
CA ALA A 109 -1.52 6.06 -22.87
C ALA A 109 -2.97 5.79 -23.29
N ALA A 110 -3.42 4.53 -23.26
CA ALA A 110 -4.80 4.16 -23.56
C ALA A 110 -5.80 4.83 -22.60
N TYR A 111 -5.52 4.83 -21.30
CA TYR A 111 -6.40 5.45 -20.31
C TYR A 111 -6.42 6.99 -20.41
N GLU A 112 -5.27 7.63 -20.65
CA GLU A 112 -5.20 9.08 -20.82
C GLU A 112 -5.87 9.54 -22.11
N ALA A 113 -5.84 8.73 -23.18
CA ALA A 113 -6.57 9.01 -24.41
C ALA A 113 -8.09 9.06 -24.22
N THR A 114 -8.64 8.44 -23.16
CA THR A 114 -10.05 8.59 -22.79
C THR A 114 -10.34 9.87 -21.98
N GLY A 115 -9.34 10.73 -21.77
CA GLY A 115 -9.38 11.88 -20.87
C GLY A 115 -9.24 11.52 -19.39
N GLY A 116 -8.84 10.27 -19.07
CA GLY A 116 -8.65 9.81 -17.70
C GLY A 116 -7.36 10.36 -17.07
N ASN A 117 -7.37 10.53 -15.74
CA ASN A 117 -6.17 10.86 -14.97
C ASN A 117 -5.62 9.60 -14.29
N VAL A 118 -4.42 9.16 -14.67
CA VAL A 118 -3.78 7.94 -14.12
C VAL A 118 -3.58 8.01 -12.60
N ARG A 119 -3.48 9.20 -12.02
CA ARG A 119 -3.40 9.38 -10.55
C ARG A 119 -4.64 8.82 -9.85
N ASP A 120 -5.81 8.91 -10.46
CA ASP A 120 -7.06 8.39 -9.90
C ASP A 120 -7.09 6.85 -9.89
N ARG A 121 -6.18 6.20 -10.63
CA ARG A 121 -6.01 4.75 -10.66
C ARG A 121 -4.91 4.24 -9.75
N MET A 122 -4.12 5.15 -9.19
CA MET A 122 -3.02 4.80 -8.30
C MET A 122 -3.55 4.25 -6.98
N CYS A 123 -3.06 3.07 -6.60
CA CYS A 123 -3.51 2.36 -5.42
C CYS A 123 -2.31 1.66 -4.79
N PHE A 124 -2.01 1.93 -3.53
CA PHE A 124 -1.03 1.20 -2.77
C PHE A 124 -1.76 0.11 -1.97
N ILE A 125 -1.64 -1.14 -2.40
CA ILE A 125 -2.21 -2.28 -1.70
C ILE A 125 -1.48 -2.43 -0.36
N TRP A 126 -2.23 -2.70 0.71
CA TRP A 126 -1.68 -2.80 2.05
C TRP A 126 -2.18 -4.04 2.78
N TYR A 127 -1.25 -4.81 3.32
CA TYR A 127 -1.51 -6.06 4.01
C TYR A 127 -1.39 -5.89 5.52
N LEU A 128 -2.44 -6.32 6.21
CA LEU A 128 -2.53 -6.31 7.66
C LEU A 128 -2.75 -7.73 8.15
N GLN A 129 -2.14 -8.06 9.28
CA GLN A 129 -2.34 -9.34 9.95
C GLN A 129 -2.85 -9.11 11.38
N ALA A 130 -3.89 -9.84 11.76
CA ALA A 130 -4.36 -9.91 13.15
C ALA A 130 -3.63 -11.03 13.90
N ASP A 131 -3.62 -10.95 15.23
CA ASP A 131 -3.11 -12.04 16.06
C ASP A 131 -3.92 -13.31 15.77
N ARG A 132 -3.23 -14.45 15.64
CA ARG A 132 -3.94 -15.72 15.41
C ARG A 132 -4.54 -16.16 16.75
N PRO A 133 -5.83 -16.54 16.81
CA PRO A 133 -6.40 -17.14 18.01
C PRO A 133 -5.73 -18.48 18.35
#